data_AF-A0AAD9WYI9-F1
#
_entry.id   AF-A0AAD9WYI9-F1
#
_cell.length_a   1.000
_cell.length_b   1.000
_cell.length_c   1.000
_cell.angle_alpha   90.00
_cell.angle_beta   90.00
_cell.angle_gamma   90.00
#
_symmetry.space_group_name_H-M   'P 1'
#
loop_
_entity.id
_entity.type
_entity.pdbx_description
1 polymer ?
#
loop_
_entity_poly.entity_id
_entity_poly.type
_entity_poly.pdbx_seq_one_letter_code
_entity_poly.pdbx_strand_id
1 'polypeptide(L)'
;LCSRIDRVDISPVSDSLVWAHSRDGQVSCKSVYSCMILDSPQVPWWRDVWCRFIPPSRSALTWRLLLNRLPTEDRLCKAGFHLASRCSVCGVSSESSDHLFIRCPLAIAFWEAIFSAFQLRISADTLSSLFSQAMSVSFSD
;
A
#
# COMPACT_ATOMS: atom_id res chain seq x y z
N LEU A 1 34.59 17.61 -16.28
CA LEU A 1 33.42 17.28 -17.12
C LEU A 1 33.65 17.69 -18.57
N CYS A 2 34.04 18.93 -18.87
CA CYS A 2 34.38 19.35 -20.24
C CYS A 2 35.43 18.47 -20.95
N SER A 3 36.50 18.06 -20.25
CA SER A 3 37.54 17.19 -20.82
C SER A 3 37.09 15.76 -21.19
N ARG A 4 35.91 15.31 -20.73
CA ARG A 4 35.32 14.01 -21.11
C ARG A 4 34.41 14.11 -22.34
N ILE A 5 33.98 15.32 -22.70
CA ILE A 5 33.08 15.57 -23.82
C ILE A 5 33.89 15.76 -25.12
N ASP A 6 35.08 16.36 -25.04
CA ASP A 6 35.99 16.59 -26.19
C ASP A 6 36.46 15.32 -26.93
N ARG A 7 36.27 14.13 -26.34
CA ARG A 7 36.71 12.85 -26.92
C ARG A 7 35.59 12.04 -27.57
N VAL A 8 34.38 12.58 -27.64
CA VAL A 8 33.24 11.89 -28.23
C VAL A 8 33.13 12.30 -29.70
N ASP A 9 33.55 11.41 -30.60
CA ASP A 9 33.27 11.56 -32.03
C ASP A 9 31.76 11.51 -32.26
N ILE A 10 31.19 12.65 -32.66
CA ILE A 10 29.77 12.78 -32.93
C ILE A 10 29.51 12.10 -34.27
N SER A 11 28.91 10.92 -34.23
CA SER A 11 28.53 10.23 -35.46
C SER A 11 27.38 10.98 -36.16
N PRO A 12 27.29 10.94 -37.50
CA PRO A 12 26.18 11.54 -38.25
C PRO A 12 24.86 10.73 -38.12
N VAL A 13 24.86 9.64 -37.35
CA VAL A 13 23.67 8.82 -37.10
C VAL A 13 22.78 9.53 -36.06
N SER A 14 21.48 9.55 -36.33
CA SER A 14 20.48 10.08 -35.40
C SER A 14 20.47 9.31 -34.07
N ASP A 15 20.39 10.04 -32.96
CA ASP A 15 20.23 9.43 -31.63
C ASP A 15 19.01 8.51 -31.57
N SER A 16 19.15 7.40 -30.84
CA SER A 16 18.08 6.46 -30.57
C SER A 16 17.93 6.24 -29.06
N LEU A 17 16.68 6.09 -28.61
CA LEU A 17 16.41 5.74 -27.22
C LEU A 17 16.72 4.26 -27.00
N VAL A 18 17.70 3.98 -26.15
CA VAL A 18 18.13 2.62 -25.81
C VAL A 18 17.73 2.32 -24.37
N TRP A 19 17.01 1.21 -24.16
CA TRP A 19 16.68 0.75 -22.82
C TRP A 19 17.90 0.09 -22.18
N ALA A 20 18.53 0.78 -21.22
CA ALA A 20 19.76 0.32 -20.56
C ALA A 20 19.64 -1.06 -19.87
N HIS A 21 18.43 -1.49 -19.53
CA HIS A 21 18.16 -2.76 -18.87
C HIS A 21 17.71 -3.87 -19.83
N SER A 22 17.89 -3.68 -21.15
CA SER A 22 17.72 -4.76 -22.14
C SER A 22 19.00 -4.99 -22.93
N ARG A 23 19.31 -6.27 -23.21
CA ARG A 23 20.52 -6.66 -23.94
C ARG A 23 20.48 -6.28 -25.43
N ASP A 24 19.28 -6.15 -25.98
CA ASP A 24 19.00 -5.73 -27.36
C ASP A 24 18.71 -4.22 -27.46
N GLY A 25 18.75 -3.49 -26.35
CA GLY A 25 18.44 -2.07 -26.29
C GLY A 25 16.96 -1.73 -26.49
N GLN A 26 16.09 -2.73 -26.70
CA GLN A 26 14.67 -2.53 -26.97
C GLN A 26 13.87 -2.37 -25.67
N VAL A 27 12.89 -1.48 -25.70
CA VAL A 27 11.94 -1.32 -24.59
C VAL A 27 10.73 -2.22 -24.80
N SER A 28 10.35 -2.95 -23.76
CA SER A 28 9.13 -3.75 -23.74
C SER A 28 8.42 -3.50 -22.42
N CYS A 29 7.08 -3.60 -22.42
CA CYS A 29 6.30 -3.55 -21.18
C CYS A 29 6.83 -4.56 -20.14
N LYS A 30 7.33 -5.72 -20.59
CA LYS A 30 7.93 -6.74 -19.71
C LYS A 30 9.24 -6.26 -19.08
N SER A 31 10.16 -5.69 -19.87
CA SER A 31 11.46 -5.24 -19.35
C SER A 31 11.29 -4.06 -18.39
N VAL A 32 10.37 -3.14 -18.69
CA VAL A 32 10.01 -2.03 -17.81
C VAL A 32 9.37 -2.54 -16.51
N TYR A 33 8.40 -3.46 -16.59
CA TYR A 33 7.76 -4.04 -15.41
C TYR A 33 8.72 -4.81 -14.51
N SER A 34 9.62 -5.61 -15.09
CA SER A 34 10.66 -6.30 -14.33
C SER A 34 11.56 -5.31 -13.60
N CYS A 35 12.02 -4.23 -14.25
CA CYS A 35 12.80 -3.19 -13.59
C CYS A 35 12.05 -2.51 -12.43
N MET A 36 10.75 -2.26 -12.57
CA MET A 36 9.95 -1.64 -11.51
C MET A 36 9.74 -2.55 -10.29
N ILE A 37 9.85 -3.87 -10.46
CA ILE A 37 9.55 -4.86 -9.40
C ILE A 37 10.78 -5.47 -8.75
N LEU A 38 11.96 -5.34 -9.37
CA LEU A 38 13.22 -5.89 -8.86
C LEU A 38 13.46 -5.56 -7.37
N ASP A 39 13.02 -4.38 -6.92
CA ASP A 39 13.22 -3.92 -5.54
C ASP A 39 11.95 -3.96 -4.67
N SER A 40 10.84 -4.53 -5.14
CA SER A 40 9.60 -4.54 -4.36
C SER A 40 9.61 -5.68 -3.34
N PRO A 41 9.60 -5.40 -2.03
CA PRO A 41 9.55 -6.44 -1.01
C PRO A 41 8.22 -7.20 -1.12
N GLN A 42 8.31 -8.54 -1.12
CA GLN A 42 7.13 -9.40 -1.02
C GLN A 42 6.56 -9.28 0.39
N VAL A 43 5.28 -8.92 0.49
CA VAL A 43 4.59 -8.83 1.78
C VAL A 43 4.02 -10.21 2.16
N PRO A 44 4.24 -10.73 3.38
CA PRO A 44 3.89 -12.11 3.71
C PRO A 44 2.37 -12.39 3.64
N TRP A 45 1.55 -11.36 3.82
CA TRP A 45 0.09 -11.44 3.90
C TRP A 45 -0.64 -11.35 2.55
N TRP A 46 0.08 -11.28 1.42
CA TRP A 46 -0.56 -11.04 0.11
C TRP A 46 -1.59 -12.11 -0.24
N ARG A 47 -1.33 -13.38 0.11
CA ARG A 47 -2.22 -14.50 -0.20
C ARG A 47 -3.55 -14.40 0.55
N ASP A 48 -3.48 -13.91 1.79
CA ASP A 48 -4.64 -13.79 2.66
C ASP A 48 -5.59 -12.70 2.17
N VAL A 49 -5.01 -11.58 1.68
CA VAL A 49 -5.79 -10.47 1.12
C VAL A 49 -6.43 -10.83 -0.22
N TRP A 50 -5.72 -11.58 -1.07
CA TRP A 50 -6.19 -12.02 -2.38
C TRP A 50 -6.84 -13.41 -2.36
N CYS A 51 -7.53 -13.75 -1.26
CA CYS A 51 -8.26 -14.99 -1.12
C CYS A 51 -9.53 -15.00 -1.99
N ARG A 52 -9.90 -16.18 -2.53
CA ARG A 52 -11.06 -16.36 -3.42
C ARG A 52 -12.40 -15.96 -2.78
N PHE A 53 -12.49 -16.01 -1.46
CA PHE A 53 -13.71 -15.66 -0.73
C PHE A 53 -13.91 -14.15 -0.53
N ILE A 54 -12.87 -13.35 -0.80
CA ILE A 54 -12.91 -11.91 -0.65
C ILE A 54 -13.14 -11.28 -2.03
N PRO A 55 -14.19 -10.46 -2.22
CA PRO A 55 -14.39 -9.76 -3.48
C PRO A 55 -13.18 -8.88 -3.83
N PRO A 56 -12.76 -8.79 -5.11
CA PRO A 56 -11.56 -8.04 -5.50
C PRO A 56 -11.54 -6.57 -5.03
N SER A 57 -12.71 -5.93 -4.95
CA SER A 57 -12.85 -4.57 -4.42
C SER A 57 -12.49 -4.47 -2.94
N ARG A 58 -12.82 -5.47 -2.13
CA ARG A 58 -12.48 -5.57 -0.70
C ARG A 58 -11.01 -5.91 -0.53
N SER A 59 -10.48 -6.84 -1.32
CA SER A 59 -9.04 -7.15 -1.35
C SER A 59 -8.19 -5.91 -1.68
N ALA A 60 -8.59 -5.14 -2.69
CA ALA A 60 -7.90 -3.91 -3.06
C ALA A 60 -7.95 -2.86 -1.95
N LEU A 61 -9.07 -2.73 -1.25
CA LEU A 61 -9.20 -1.84 -0.09
C LEU A 61 -8.27 -2.29 1.05
N THR A 62 -8.29 -3.57 1.42
CA THR A 62 -7.45 -4.12 2.49
C THR A 62 -5.95 -4.01 2.14
N TRP A 63 -5.58 -4.28 0.89
CA TRP A 63 -4.19 -4.10 0.42
C TRP A 63 -3.74 -2.64 0.56
N ARG A 64 -4.58 -1.67 0.18
CA ARG A 64 -4.27 -0.24 0.38
C ARG A 64 -4.21 0.12 1.86
N LEU A 65 -5.10 -0.43 2.67
CA LEU A 65 -5.14 -0.22 4.13
C LEU A 65 -3.84 -0.68 4.80
N LEU A 66 -3.40 -1.91 4.51
CA LEU A 66 -2.19 -2.50 5.09
C LEU A 66 -0.90 -1.80 4.64
N LEU A 67 -0.88 -1.24 3.43
CA LEU A 67 0.22 -0.39 2.97
C LEU A 67 0.10 1.07 3.45
N ASN A 68 -0.93 1.38 4.24
CA ASN A 68 -1.30 2.72 4.69
C ASN A 68 -1.41 3.72 3.52
N ARG A 69 -1.98 3.29 2.39
CA ARG A 69 -2.16 4.03 1.14
C ARG A 69 -3.62 4.45 0.88
N LEU A 70 -4.44 4.50 1.92
CA LEU A 70 -5.77 5.08 1.78
C LEU A 70 -5.68 6.60 1.62
N PRO A 71 -6.64 7.22 0.92
CA PRO A 71 -6.71 8.67 0.76
C PRO A 71 -7.27 9.32 2.03
N THR A 72 -6.67 9.01 3.17
CA THR A 72 -7.01 9.62 4.45
C THR A 72 -6.48 11.05 4.50
N GLU A 73 -7.12 11.88 5.31
CA GLU A 73 -6.76 13.29 5.41
C GLU A 73 -5.29 13.52 5.80
N ASP A 74 -4.72 12.67 6.68
CA ASP A 74 -3.29 12.73 7.03
C ASP A 74 -2.37 12.50 5.83
N ARG A 75 -2.79 11.68 4.87
CA ARG A 75 -2.05 11.42 3.62
C ARG A 75 -2.25 12.55 2.62
N LEU A 76 -3.45 13.11 2.53
CA LEU A 76 -3.73 14.28 1.70
C LEU A 76 -2.96 15.52 2.18
N CYS A 77 -2.89 15.74 3.50
CA CYS A 77 -2.07 16.79 4.11
C CYS A 77 -0.58 16.62 3.75
N LYS A 78 -0.05 15.40 3.83
CA LYS A 78 1.35 15.10 3.41
C LYS A 78 1.59 15.34 1.91
N ALA A 79 0.54 15.25 1.10
CA ALA A 79 0.58 15.54 -0.33
C ALA A 79 0.34 17.02 -0.66
N GLY A 80 0.19 17.89 0.35
CA GLY A 80 0.01 19.35 0.19
C GLY A 80 -1.44 19.82 0.15
N PHE A 81 -2.42 18.96 0.43
CA PHE A 81 -3.83 19.34 0.51
C PHE A 81 -4.22 19.64 1.96
N HIS A 82 -4.51 20.89 2.28
CA HIS A 82 -4.93 21.30 3.61
C HIS A 82 -6.45 21.14 3.77
N LEU A 83 -6.86 20.21 4.62
CA LEU A 83 -8.26 19.94 4.99
C LEU A 83 -8.45 20.23 6.49
N ALA A 84 -9.71 20.28 6.94
CA ALA A 84 -10.03 20.45 8.35
C ALA A 84 -9.86 19.10 9.07
N SER A 85 -8.82 18.98 9.91
CA SER A 85 -8.32 17.71 10.50
C SER A 85 -9.29 16.99 11.43
N ARG A 86 -10.41 16.50 10.91
CA ARG A 86 -11.44 15.81 11.68
C ARG A 86 -11.97 14.63 10.90
N CYS A 87 -11.98 13.48 11.57
CA CYS A 87 -12.59 12.25 11.12
C CYS A 87 -14.02 12.50 10.66
N SER A 88 -14.31 12.17 9.40
CA SER A 88 -15.64 12.28 8.80
C SER A 88 -16.73 11.45 9.50
N VAL A 89 -16.33 10.43 10.27
CA VAL A 89 -17.24 9.52 10.97
C VAL A 89 -17.59 10.02 12.36
N CYS A 90 -16.60 10.35 13.19
CA CYS A 90 -16.83 10.71 14.59
C CYS A 90 -16.72 12.22 14.87
N GLY A 91 -16.02 12.97 14.02
CA GLY A 91 -15.78 14.41 14.20
C GLY A 91 -14.88 14.80 15.38
N VAL A 92 -14.32 13.84 16.14
CA VAL A 92 -13.62 14.09 17.40
C VAL A 92 -12.10 14.24 17.21
N SER A 93 -11.46 13.34 16.46
CA SER A 93 -10.01 13.32 16.25
C SER A 93 -9.65 13.42 14.77
N SER A 94 -8.37 13.64 14.46
CA SER A 94 -7.89 13.67 13.08
C SER A 94 -8.13 12.33 12.35
N GLU A 95 -8.38 12.42 11.05
CA GLU A 95 -8.61 11.25 10.21
C GLU A 95 -7.28 10.56 9.88
N SER A 96 -7.17 9.28 10.27
CA SER A 96 -6.08 8.39 9.88
C SER A 96 -6.63 6.98 9.68
N SER A 97 -5.90 6.12 8.97
CA SER A 97 -6.30 4.73 8.75
C SER A 97 -6.56 4.00 10.07
N ASP A 98 -5.64 4.13 11.05
CA ASP A 98 -5.82 3.50 12.37
C ASP A 98 -7.01 4.09 13.12
N HIS A 99 -7.25 5.40 13.01
CA HIS A 99 -8.43 5.98 13.64
C HIS A 99 -9.70 5.43 12.99
N LEU A 100 -9.86 5.52 11.67
CA LEU A 100 -11.08 5.11 10.97
C LEU A 100 -11.47 3.66 11.23
N PHE A 101 -10.50 2.75 11.33
CA PHE A 101 -10.75 1.31 11.38
C PHE A 101 -10.51 0.66 12.75
N ILE A 102 -9.84 1.33 13.70
CA ILE A 102 -9.53 0.76 15.02
C ILE A 102 -9.99 1.67 16.16
N ARG A 103 -9.63 2.96 16.13
CA ARG A 103 -9.80 3.85 17.30
C ARG A 103 -11.08 4.70 17.26
N CYS A 104 -11.76 4.76 16.12
CA CYS A 104 -13.01 5.47 15.96
C CYS A 104 -14.07 4.81 16.84
N PRO A 105 -14.89 5.56 17.60
CA PRO A 105 -15.95 4.97 18.43
C PRO A 105 -16.86 4.01 17.66
N LEU A 106 -17.15 4.30 16.38
CA LEU A 106 -17.91 3.40 15.52
C LEU A 106 -17.15 2.09 15.22
N ALA A 107 -15.85 2.19 14.94
CA ALA A 107 -15.02 1.02 14.67
C ALA A 107 -14.86 0.15 15.92
N ILE A 108 -14.66 0.77 17.09
CA ILE A 108 -14.60 0.08 18.38
C ILE A 108 -15.89 -0.72 18.60
N ALA A 109 -17.06 -0.07 18.50
CA ALA A 109 -18.34 -0.74 18.68
C ALA A 109 -18.57 -1.90 17.69
N PHE A 110 -18.13 -1.72 16.44
CA PHE A 110 -18.21 -2.76 15.42
C PHE A 110 -17.33 -3.98 15.77
N TRP A 111 -16.08 -3.75 16.16
CA TRP A 111 -15.16 -4.84 16.54
C TRP A 111 -15.59 -5.53 17.83
N GLU A 112 -16.08 -4.80 18.83
CA GLU A 112 -16.64 -5.37 20.06
C GLU A 112 -17.80 -6.31 19.76
N ALA A 113 -18.71 -5.93 18.86
CA ALA A 113 -19.82 -6.79 18.45
C ALA A 113 -19.32 -8.08 17.77
N ILE A 114 -18.33 -7.99 16.88
CA ILE A 114 -17.71 -9.17 16.24
C ILE A 114 -17.01 -10.05 17.26
N PHE A 115 -16.14 -9.47 18.08
CA PHE A 115 -15.37 -10.23 19.07
C PHE A 115 -16.28 -10.91 20.09
N SER A 116 -17.37 -10.27 20.48
CA SER A 116 -18.40 -10.89 21.32
C SER A 116 -19.10 -12.05 20.59
N ALA A 117 -19.51 -11.87 19.34
CA ALA A 117 -20.21 -12.88 18.57
C ALA A 117 -19.37 -14.15 18.32
N PHE A 118 -18.05 -13.97 18.09
CA PHE A 118 -17.12 -15.07 17.82
C PHE A 118 -16.27 -15.49 19.04
N GLN A 119 -16.55 -14.93 20.23
CA GLN A 119 -15.79 -15.18 21.47
C GLN A 119 -14.28 -14.95 21.35
N LEU A 120 -13.88 -13.99 20.52
CA LEU A 120 -12.48 -13.65 20.27
C LEU A 120 -11.97 -12.67 21.31
N ARG A 121 -10.70 -12.83 21.71
CA ARG A 121 -9.99 -11.89 22.59
C ARG A 121 -8.87 -11.20 21.83
N ILE A 122 -9.26 -10.26 20.96
CA ILE A 122 -8.32 -9.46 20.18
C ILE A 122 -8.28 -8.06 20.81
N SER A 123 -7.10 -7.64 21.24
CA SER A 123 -6.84 -6.27 21.64
C SER A 123 -5.78 -5.69 20.72
N ALA A 124 -6.18 -4.71 19.91
CA ALA A 124 -5.33 -4.06 18.95
C ALA A 124 -5.47 -2.55 19.03
N ASP A 125 -4.33 -1.88 19.10
CA ASP A 125 -4.18 -0.43 19.11
C ASP A 125 -3.84 0.14 17.71
N THR A 126 -3.48 -0.76 16.79
CA THR A 126 -3.00 -0.48 15.42
C THR A 126 -3.54 -1.52 14.45
N LEU A 127 -3.77 -1.11 13.20
CA LEU A 127 -4.23 -2.00 12.12
C LEU A 127 -3.34 -3.23 11.91
N SER A 128 -2.01 -3.04 11.96
CA SER A 128 -1.06 -4.14 11.80
C SER A 128 -1.20 -5.19 12.88
N SER A 129 -1.40 -4.76 14.14
CA SER A 129 -1.59 -5.68 15.28
C SER A 129 -2.90 -6.45 15.16
N LEU A 130 -4.00 -5.76 14.80
CA LEU A 130 -5.28 -6.39 14.54
C LEU A 130 -5.16 -7.44 13.43
N PHE A 131 -4.54 -7.07 12.31
CA PHE A 131 -4.38 -7.97 11.18
C PHE A 131 -3.54 -9.19 11.52
N SER A 132 -2.40 -9.01 12.20
CA SER A 132 -1.56 -10.14 12.64
C SER A 132 -2.29 -11.10 13.59
N GLN A 133 -3.05 -10.57 14.56
CA GLN A 133 -3.82 -11.38 15.50
C GLN A 133 -4.99 -12.08 14.78
N ALA A 134 -5.75 -11.38 13.95
CA ALA A 134 -6.86 -11.95 13.20
C ALA A 134 -6.40 -13.08 12.27
N MET A 135 -5.26 -12.89 11.59
CA MET A 135 -4.68 -13.93 10.73
C MET A 135 -4.26 -15.17 11.51
N SER A 136 -3.72 -15.02 12.73
CA SER A 136 -3.33 -16.16 13.57
C SER A 136 -4.51 -17.05 14.01
N VAL A 137 -5.71 -16.47 14.10
CA VAL A 137 -6.93 -17.21 14.47
C VAL A 137 -7.43 -18.08 13.32
N SER A 138 -7.28 -17.62 12.08
CA SER A 138 -7.74 -18.33 10.87
C SER A 138 -6.88 -19.54 10.44
N PHE A 139 -5.78 -19.85 11.13
CA PHE A 139 -4.90 -21.00 10.82
C PHE A 139 -5.09 -22.21 11.77
N SER A 140 -6.15 -22.23 12.57
CA SER A 140 -6.47 -23.35 13.48
C SER A 140 -7.62 -24.22 12.95
N ASP A 141 -7.56 -24.61 11.67
CA ASP A 141 -8.40 -25.66 11.07
C ASP A 141 -7.51 -26.74 10.42
#